data_AF-A0A496H6V8-F1
#
_entry.id   AF-A0A496H6V8-F1
#
_cell.length_a   1.000
_cell.length_b   1.000
_cell.length_c   1.000
_cell.angle_alpha   90.00
_cell.angle_beta   90.00
_cell.angle_gamma   90.00
#
_symmetry.space_group_name_H-M   'P 1'
#
loop_
_entity.id
_entity.type
_entity.pdbx_description
1 polymer ?
#
loop_
_entity_poly.entity_id
_entity_poly.type
_entity_poly.pdbx_seq_one_letter_code
_entity_poly.pdbx_strand_id
1 'polypeptide(L)'
;MISIDLFKTDGRFARGMRNTKIIYSAIRYGAKGIAKVSPVLVCVDVVLSLADMIHSYGQYRAAKEQTKQLEIIRNTLKKQYENLLIELRLDKQKLRLQLAQDLEKIDARIRKNADKMHLLKLAYENSFMVLKCIKEHLDEYEKKFPYDNAQGVVRLRQQYHEALTAHCQVSLNFIGG
;
A
#
# COMPACT_ATOMS: atom_id res chain seq x y z
N MET A 1 4.48 -33.31 -4.82
CA MET A 1 3.23 -33.68 -4.14
C MET A 1 3.19 -35.19 -4.06
N ILE A 2 3.59 -35.79 -2.94
CA ILE A 2 3.57 -37.25 -2.77
C ILE A 2 2.15 -37.61 -2.34
N SER A 3 1.37 -38.18 -3.24
CA SER A 3 0.06 -38.74 -2.92
C SER A 3 0.30 -39.93 -1.99
N ILE A 4 0.09 -39.75 -0.68
CA ILE A 4 0.07 -40.86 0.27
C ILE A 4 -1.28 -41.54 0.06
N ASP A 5 -1.28 -42.49 -0.86
CA ASP A 5 -2.43 -43.31 -1.17
C ASP A 5 -2.65 -44.30 -0.02
N LEU A 6 -3.31 -43.83 1.06
CA LEU A 6 -3.64 -44.65 2.23
C LEU A 6 -4.42 -45.93 1.84
N PHE A 7 -4.98 -45.95 0.63
CA PHE A 7 -5.89 -46.97 0.12
C PHE A 7 -5.37 -47.78 -1.08
N LYS A 8 -4.05 -47.88 -1.32
CA LYS A 8 -3.53 -49.00 -2.14
C LYS A 8 -3.82 -50.32 -1.38
N THR A 9 -4.97 -50.91 -1.68
CA THR A 9 -5.66 -51.92 -0.85
C THR A 9 -5.89 -53.25 -1.57
N ASP A 10 -5.60 -53.37 -2.86
CA ASP A 10 -5.94 -54.57 -3.65
C ASP A 10 -5.38 -55.86 -3.05
N GLY A 11 -4.09 -55.87 -2.66
CA GLY A 11 -3.46 -57.02 -2.02
C GLY A 11 -3.83 -57.24 -0.54
N ARG A 12 -4.34 -56.21 0.16
CA ARG A 12 -4.80 -56.29 1.56
C ARG A 12 -6.23 -56.82 1.63
N PHE A 13 -7.07 -56.44 0.66
CA PHE A 13 -8.46 -56.88 0.55
C PHE A 13 -8.56 -58.38 0.21
N ALA A 14 -7.72 -58.87 -0.72
CA ALA A 14 -7.63 -60.28 -1.06
C ALA A 14 -7.19 -61.16 0.14
N ARG A 15 -6.22 -60.67 0.95
CA ARG A 15 -5.79 -61.35 2.18
C ARG A 15 -6.88 -61.35 3.27
N GLY A 16 -7.58 -60.24 3.47
CA GLY A 16 -8.72 -60.16 4.40
C GLY A 16 -9.84 -61.16 4.06
N MET A 17 -10.16 -61.31 2.78
CA MET A 17 -11.15 -62.28 2.29
C MET A 17 -10.69 -63.73 2.53
N ARG A 18 -9.40 -64.03 2.32
CA ARG A 18 -8.82 -65.34 2.60
C ARG A 18 -8.85 -65.70 4.09
N ASN A 19 -8.48 -64.75 4.96
CA ASN A 19 -8.49 -64.94 6.42
C ASN A 19 -9.91 -65.16 6.95
N THR A 20 -10.89 -64.40 6.43
CA THR A 20 -12.30 -64.58 6.78
C THR A 20 -12.81 -65.96 6.40
N LYS A 21 -12.41 -66.48 5.22
CA LYS A 21 -12.75 -67.83 4.76
C LYS A 21 -12.14 -68.92 5.64
N ILE A 22 -10.89 -68.73 6.08
CA ILE A 22 -10.20 -69.65 7.00
C ILE A 22 -10.93 -69.69 8.35
N ILE A 23 -11.21 -68.53 8.96
CA ILE A 23 -11.91 -68.41 10.24
C ILE A 23 -13.32 -69.03 10.15
N TYR A 24 -14.08 -68.70 9.10
CA TYR A 24 -15.40 -69.27 8.85
C TYR A 24 -15.37 -70.80 8.74
N SER A 25 -14.37 -71.34 8.03
CA SER A 25 -14.22 -72.79 7.86
C SER A 25 -13.85 -73.52 9.15
N ALA A 26 -13.06 -72.88 10.02
CA ALA A 26 -12.71 -73.41 11.34
C ALA A 26 -13.91 -73.41 12.30
N ILE A 27 -14.72 -72.34 12.31
CA ILE A 27 -15.92 -72.22 13.17
C ILE A 27 -17.02 -73.20 12.72
N ARG A 28 -17.26 -73.33 11.40
CA ARG A 28 -18.36 -74.14 10.87
C ARG A 28 -18.05 -75.64 10.78
N TYR A 29 -16.81 -76.02 10.52
CA TYR A 29 -16.42 -77.42 10.25
C TYR A 29 -15.42 -78.00 11.27
N GLY A 30 -15.03 -77.24 12.30
CA GLY A 30 -14.14 -77.68 13.37
C GLY A 30 -12.78 -78.18 12.85
N ALA A 31 -12.24 -79.24 13.45
CA ALA A 31 -10.93 -79.80 13.12
C ALA A 31 -10.78 -80.21 11.62
N LYS A 32 -11.87 -80.59 10.95
CA LYS A 32 -11.89 -80.92 9.51
C LYS A 32 -11.72 -79.70 8.61
N GLY A 33 -12.10 -78.51 9.08
CA GLY A 33 -11.86 -77.23 8.41
C GLY A 33 -10.40 -76.81 8.52
N ILE A 34 -9.80 -76.98 9.70
CA ILE A 34 -8.39 -76.63 10.00
C ILE A 34 -7.42 -77.53 9.21
N ALA A 35 -7.73 -78.82 9.06
CA ALA A 35 -6.90 -79.77 8.31
C ALA A 35 -6.74 -79.45 6.81
N LYS A 36 -7.63 -78.63 6.23
CA LYS A 36 -7.58 -78.20 4.82
C LYS A 36 -6.79 -76.91 4.60
N VAL A 37 -6.36 -76.25 5.68
CA VAL A 37 -5.63 -74.98 5.63
C VAL A 37 -4.14 -75.28 5.82
N SER A 38 -3.31 -74.82 4.88
CA SER A 38 -1.86 -74.99 5.00
C SER A 38 -1.30 -74.12 6.14
N PRO A 39 -0.67 -74.69 7.17
CA PRO A 39 -0.09 -73.93 8.29
C PRO A 39 0.96 -72.91 7.82
N VAL A 40 1.73 -73.25 6.78
CA VAL A 40 2.74 -72.38 6.18
C VAL A 40 2.10 -71.10 5.62
N LEU A 41 0.93 -71.21 4.98
CA LEU A 41 0.23 -70.05 4.42
C LEU A 41 -0.27 -69.11 5.53
N VAL A 42 -0.73 -69.66 6.65
CA VAL A 42 -1.14 -68.86 7.82
C VAL A 42 0.07 -68.11 8.40
N CYS A 43 1.23 -68.78 8.55
CA CYS A 43 2.45 -68.14 9.03
C CYS A 43 2.93 -67.02 8.10
N VAL A 44 2.93 -67.25 6.78
CA VAL A 44 3.30 -66.24 5.77
C VAL A 44 2.34 -65.03 5.83
N ASP A 45 1.03 -65.28 5.95
CA ASP A 45 0.04 -64.20 6.05
C ASP A 45 0.20 -63.37 7.34
N VAL A 46 0.58 -63.98 8.47
CA VAL A 46 0.91 -63.28 9.72
C VAL A 46 2.16 -62.41 9.56
N VAL A 47 3.23 -62.94 8.97
CA VAL A 47 4.49 -62.20 8.74
C VAL A 47 4.25 -61.01 7.80
N LEU A 48 3.50 -61.21 6.71
CA LEU A 48 3.14 -60.13 5.80
C LEU A 48 2.25 -59.07 6.47
N SER A 49 1.35 -59.47 7.37
CA SER A 49 0.51 -58.54 8.13
C SER A 49 1.32 -57.70 9.12
N LEU A 50 2.31 -58.30 9.78
CA LEU A 50 3.25 -57.58 10.66
C LEU A 50 4.13 -56.61 9.88
N ALA A 51 4.64 -57.02 8.71
CA ALA A 51 5.41 -56.14 7.82
C ALA A 51 4.59 -54.93 7.35
N ASP A 52 3.33 -55.15 6.95
CA ASP A 52 2.40 -54.08 6.57
C ASP A 52 2.11 -53.14 7.74
N MET A 53 1.95 -53.68 8.96
CA MET A 53 1.74 -52.89 10.17
C MET A 53 2.94 -51.97 10.44
N ILE A 54 4.16 -52.50 10.40
CA ILE A 54 5.39 -51.71 10.58
C ILE A 54 5.49 -50.61 9.51
N HIS A 55 5.21 -50.95 8.25
CA HIS A 55 5.23 -49.98 7.15
C HIS A 55 4.19 -48.86 7.35
N SER A 56 2.96 -49.22 7.71
CA SER A 56 1.89 -48.26 7.96
C SER A 56 2.17 -47.35 9.16
N TYR A 57 2.80 -47.87 10.22
CA TYR A 57 3.22 -47.08 11.37
C TYR A 57 4.30 -46.06 11.00
N GLY A 58 5.26 -46.45 10.15
CA GLY A 58 6.27 -45.53 9.60
C GLY A 58 5.63 -44.40 8.80
N GLN A 59 4.67 -44.71 7.93
CA GLN A 59 3.93 -43.70 7.17
C GLN A 59 3.10 -42.77 8.06
N TYR A 60 2.43 -43.31 9.08
CA TYR A 60 1.68 -42.52 10.05
C TYR A 60 2.57 -41.53 10.79
N ARG A 61 3.75 -41.95 11.25
CA ARG A 61 4.70 -41.08 11.92
C ARG A 61 5.17 -39.95 11.01
N ALA A 62 5.50 -40.26 9.75
CA ALA A 62 5.90 -39.25 8.76
C ALA A 62 4.77 -38.23 8.50
N ALA A 63 3.53 -38.69 8.35
CA ALA A 63 2.37 -37.81 8.19
C ALA A 63 2.11 -36.94 9.43
N LYS A 64 2.33 -37.50 10.64
CA LYS A 64 2.21 -36.76 11.90
C LYS A 64 3.28 -35.67 12.04
N GLU A 65 4.49 -35.90 11.54
CA GLU A 65 5.54 -34.88 11.53
C GLU A 65 5.25 -33.79 10.49
N GLN A 66 4.77 -34.17 9.29
CA GLN A 66 4.36 -33.21 8.25
C GLN A 66 3.22 -32.30 8.71
N THR A 67 2.21 -32.85 9.40
CA THR A 67 1.09 -32.05 9.92
C THR A 67 1.55 -31.02 10.96
N LYS A 68 2.48 -31.38 11.86
CA LYS A 68 3.09 -30.43 12.80
C LYS A 68 3.84 -29.30 12.06
N GLN A 69 4.61 -29.64 11.03
CA GLN A 69 5.33 -28.64 10.22
C GLN A 69 4.35 -27.69 9.51
N LEU A 70 3.28 -28.23 8.92
CA LEU A 70 2.24 -27.43 8.27
C LEU A 70 1.52 -26.51 9.26
N GLU A 71 1.30 -26.96 10.50
CA GLU A 71 0.70 -26.13 11.56
C GLU A 71 1.61 -24.97 11.95
N ILE A 72 2.92 -25.21 12.09
CA ILE A 72 3.91 -24.14 12.33
C ILE A 72 3.93 -23.13 11.19
N ILE A 73 3.94 -23.61 9.93
CA ILE A 73 3.92 -22.74 8.75
C ILE A 73 2.64 -21.90 8.74
N ARG A 74 1.48 -22.51 8.98
CA ARG A 74 0.19 -21.81 9.05
C ARG A 74 0.21 -20.72 10.12
N ASN A 75 0.69 -21.03 11.32
CA ASN A 75 0.74 -20.08 12.42
C ASN A 75 1.71 -18.93 12.13
N THR A 76 2.86 -19.23 11.52
CA THR A 76 3.82 -18.21 11.09
C THR A 76 3.21 -17.29 10.03
N LEU A 77 2.56 -17.86 9.01
CA LEU A 77 1.94 -17.10 7.93
C LEU A 77 0.79 -16.23 8.44
N LYS A 78 0.00 -16.74 9.38
CA LYS A 78 -1.06 -15.97 10.05
C LYS A 78 -0.49 -14.74 10.76
N LYS A 79 0.60 -14.90 11.53
CA LYS A 79 1.28 -13.79 12.21
C LYS A 79 1.85 -12.78 11.21
N GLN A 80 2.48 -13.25 10.13
CA GLN A 80 3.00 -12.36 9.08
C GLN A 80 1.89 -11.54 8.43
N TYR A 81 0.74 -12.17 8.16
CA TYR A 81 -0.42 -11.48 7.61
C TYR A 81 -1.00 -10.44 8.56
N GLU A 82 -1.12 -10.78 9.85
CA GLU A 82 -1.57 -9.83 10.89
C GLU A 82 -0.61 -8.63 11.02
N ASN A 83 0.70 -8.88 11.00
CA ASN A 83 1.71 -7.82 11.02
C ASN A 83 1.59 -6.90 9.80
N LEU A 84 1.45 -7.48 8.60
CA LEU A 84 1.30 -6.70 7.37
C LEU A 84 0.04 -5.83 7.39
N LEU A 85 -1.07 -6.33 7.94
CA LEU A 85 -2.30 -5.55 8.11
C LEU A 85 -2.09 -4.36 9.06
N ILE A 86 -1.31 -4.55 10.13
CA ILE A 86 -0.97 -3.48 11.08
C ILE A 86 -0.09 -2.42 10.41
N GLU A 87 0.97 -2.84 9.71
CA GLU A 87 1.86 -1.94 8.97
C GLU A 87 1.08 -1.10 7.96
N LEU A 88 0.24 -1.74 7.14
CA LEU A 88 -0.58 -1.04 6.15
C LEU A 88 -1.53 -0.03 6.77
N ARG A 89 -2.08 -0.33 7.96
CA ARG A 89 -2.93 0.61 8.70
C ARG A 89 -2.14 1.81 9.20
N LEU A 90 -0.92 1.59 9.71
CA LEU A 90 -0.04 2.67 10.18
C LEU A 90 0.42 3.55 9.03
N ASP A 91 0.84 2.97 7.91
CA ASP A 91 1.25 3.73 6.72
C ASP A 91 0.12 4.58 6.16
N LYS A 92 -1.10 4.03 6.11
CA LYS A 92 -2.29 4.79 5.72
C LYS A 92 -2.54 5.98 6.64
N GLN A 93 -2.37 5.81 7.96
CA GLN A 93 -2.52 6.91 8.92
C GLN A 93 -1.42 7.96 8.75
N LYS A 94 -0.17 7.53 8.58
CA LYS A 94 0.98 8.41 8.34
C LYS A 94 0.80 9.25 7.08
N LEU A 95 0.38 8.63 5.98
CA LEU A 95 0.13 9.31 4.70
C LEU A 95 -0.99 10.36 4.84
N ARG A 96 -2.07 10.03 5.57
CA ARG A 96 -3.17 10.98 5.84
C ARG A 96 -2.70 12.19 6.63
N LEU A 97 -1.86 11.97 7.66
CA LEU A 97 -1.31 13.07 8.46
C LEU A 97 -0.37 13.95 7.64
N GLN A 98 0.51 13.35 6.82
CA GLN A 98 1.38 14.10 5.92
C GLN A 98 0.57 14.95 4.93
N LEU A 99 -0.46 14.36 4.31
CA LEU A 99 -1.32 15.07 3.38
C LEU A 99 -2.03 16.25 4.05
N ALA A 100 -2.57 16.06 5.26
CA ALA A 100 -3.21 17.13 6.02
C ALA A 100 -2.24 18.28 6.34
N GLN A 101 -1.03 17.96 6.79
CA GLN A 101 0.00 18.96 7.08
C GLN A 101 0.44 19.73 5.84
N ASP A 102 0.56 19.04 4.70
CA ASP A 102 0.99 19.70 3.46
C ASP A 102 -0.13 20.57 2.87
N LEU A 103 -1.39 20.16 2.99
CA LEU A 103 -2.54 21.02 2.67
C LEU A 103 -2.55 22.28 3.55
N GLU A 104 -2.38 22.16 4.86
CA GLU A 104 -2.31 23.32 5.77
C GLU A 104 -1.17 24.29 5.40
N LYS A 105 0.00 23.77 5.03
CA LYS A 105 1.13 24.59 4.56
C LYS A 105 0.81 25.31 3.25
N ILE A 106 0.16 24.63 2.31
CA ILE A 106 -0.25 25.22 1.03
C ILE A 106 -1.28 26.33 1.29
N ASP A 107 -2.30 26.07 2.11
CA ASP A 107 -3.32 27.06 2.47
C ASP A 107 -2.74 28.27 3.20
N ALA A 108 -1.78 28.07 4.09
CA ALA A 108 -1.06 29.16 4.74
C ALA A 108 -0.26 30.00 3.73
N ARG A 109 0.40 29.35 2.75
CA ARG A 109 1.12 30.05 1.68
C ARG A 109 0.18 30.83 0.76
N ILE A 110 -0.96 30.25 0.39
CA ILE A 110 -1.98 30.91 -0.44
C ILE A 110 -2.51 32.15 0.29
N ARG A 111 -2.90 32.04 1.56
CA ARG A 111 -3.35 33.19 2.37
C ARG A 111 -2.30 34.29 2.43
N LYS A 112 -1.05 33.94 2.75
CA LYS A 112 0.06 34.91 2.79
C LYS A 112 0.29 35.59 1.42
N ASN A 113 0.14 34.85 0.32
CA ASN A 113 0.27 35.43 -1.01
C ASN A 113 -0.91 36.33 -1.37
N ALA A 114 -2.13 35.99 -0.95
CA ALA A 114 -3.30 36.84 -1.11
C ALA A 114 -3.14 38.16 -0.34
N ASP A 115 -2.65 38.11 0.91
CA ASP A 115 -2.38 39.31 1.70
C ASP A 115 -1.33 40.22 1.04
N LYS A 116 -0.25 39.62 0.51
CA LYS A 116 0.77 40.35 -0.25
C LYS A 116 0.20 40.98 -1.53
N MET A 117 -0.64 40.25 -2.25
CA MET A 117 -1.30 40.74 -3.46
C MET A 117 -2.19 41.94 -3.13
N HIS A 118 -2.97 41.86 -2.05
CA HIS A 118 -3.81 42.96 -1.58
C HIS A 118 -2.98 44.20 -1.22
N LEU A 119 -1.90 44.03 -0.45
CA LEU A 119 -0.99 45.13 -0.10
C LEU A 119 -0.37 45.77 -1.34
N LEU A 120 0.04 44.96 -2.30
CA LEU A 120 0.63 45.47 -3.53
C LEU A 120 -0.40 46.24 -4.38
N LYS A 121 -1.64 45.76 -4.46
CA LYS A 121 -2.73 46.47 -5.13
C LYS A 121 -2.98 47.84 -4.49
N LEU A 122 -2.99 47.91 -3.16
CA LEU A 122 -3.15 49.17 -2.43
C LEU A 122 -1.97 50.12 -2.65
N ALA A 123 -0.74 49.60 -2.66
CA ALA A 123 0.45 50.39 -2.99
C ALA A 123 0.41 50.94 -4.43
N TYR A 124 -0.07 50.13 -5.38
CA TYR A 124 -0.27 50.52 -6.77
C TYR A 124 -1.32 51.65 -6.89
N GLU A 125 -2.49 51.49 -6.27
CA GLU A 125 -3.53 52.53 -6.26
C GLU A 125 -3.03 53.84 -5.64
N ASN A 126 -2.32 53.76 -4.51
CA ASN A 126 -1.72 54.94 -3.88
C ASN A 126 -0.66 55.61 -4.77
N SER A 127 0.20 54.82 -5.43
CA SER A 127 1.20 55.34 -6.37
C SER A 127 0.55 56.11 -7.51
N PHE A 128 -0.56 55.60 -8.06
CA PHE A 128 -1.31 56.29 -9.10
C PHE A 128 -1.89 57.62 -8.62
N MET A 129 -2.45 57.67 -7.41
CA MET A 129 -2.97 58.90 -6.81
C MET A 129 -1.89 59.95 -6.61
N VAL A 130 -0.70 59.56 -6.16
CA VAL A 130 0.45 60.46 -6.01
C VAL A 130 0.91 61.00 -7.37
N LEU A 131 1.03 60.15 -8.39
CA LEU A 131 1.39 60.57 -9.74
C LEU A 131 0.37 61.56 -10.32
N LYS A 132 -0.93 61.34 -10.08
CA LYS A 132 -1.98 62.27 -10.49
C LYS A 132 -1.82 63.65 -9.83
N CYS A 133 -1.56 63.69 -8.52
CA CYS A 133 -1.32 64.93 -7.79
C CYS A 133 -0.08 65.69 -8.31
N ILE A 134 1.03 64.97 -8.56
CA ILE A 134 2.25 65.55 -9.14
C ILE A 134 1.95 66.17 -10.51
N LYS A 135 1.18 65.47 -11.36
CA LYS A 135 0.78 65.98 -12.67
C LYS A 135 -0.02 67.28 -12.55
N GLU A 136 -1.03 67.31 -11.68
CA GLU A 136 -1.87 68.49 -11.46
C GLU A 136 -1.03 69.72 -11.03
N HIS A 137 -0.07 69.51 -10.13
CA HIS A 137 0.85 70.58 -9.70
C HIS A 137 1.81 71.04 -10.81
N LEU A 138 2.36 70.12 -11.62
CA LEU A 138 3.19 70.47 -12.77
C LEU A 138 2.41 71.27 -13.81
N ASP A 139 1.18 70.84 -14.11
CA ASP A 139 0.29 71.53 -15.06
C ASP A 139 -0.11 72.93 -14.55
N GLU A 140 -0.34 73.08 -13.24
CA GLU A 140 -0.63 74.38 -12.63
C GLU A 140 0.59 75.31 -12.64
N TYR A 141 1.78 74.78 -12.38
CA TYR A 141 3.04 75.53 -12.45
C TYR A 141 3.27 76.07 -13.87
N GLU A 142 3.13 75.22 -14.89
CA GLU A 142 3.33 75.58 -16.29
C GLU A 142 2.35 76.66 -16.76
N LYS A 143 1.09 76.62 -16.29
CA LYS A 143 0.12 77.71 -16.54
C LYS A 143 0.54 79.04 -15.92
N LYS A 144 1.13 79.02 -14.72
CA LYS A 144 1.59 80.22 -14.01
C LYS A 144 2.90 80.78 -14.60
N PHE A 145 3.77 79.91 -15.12
CA PHE A 145 5.10 80.27 -15.62
C PHE A 145 5.42 79.60 -16.97
N PRO A 146 4.74 79.99 -18.07
CA PRO A 146 4.78 79.26 -19.35
C PRO A 146 6.13 79.30 -20.10
N TYR A 147 7.05 80.19 -19.72
CA TYR A 147 8.38 80.32 -20.33
C TYR A 147 9.52 79.99 -19.35
N ASP A 148 9.20 79.52 -18.15
CA ASP A 148 10.20 79.17 -17.14
C ASP A 148 10.80 77.79 -17.42
N ASN A 149 11.91 77.79 -18.17
CA ASN A 149 12.70 76.60 -18.47
C ASN A 149 13.74 76.29 -17.38
N ALA A 150 13.43 76.59 -16.11
CA ALA A 150 14.27 76.23 -14.99
C ALA A 150 14.67 74.76 -15.07
N GLN A 151 15.97 74.49 -15.07
CA GLN A 151 16.54 73.15 -15.26
C GLN A 151 16.01 72.13 -14.24
N GLY A 152 15.57 72.59 -13.07
CA GLY A 152 14.90 71.77 -12.05
C GLY A 152 13.51 71.28 -12.47
N VAL A 153 12.69 72.13 -13.10
CA VAL A 153 11.32 71.80 -13.54
C VAL A 153 11.36 70.77 -14.69
N VAL A 154 12.29 70.96 -15.64
CA VAL A 154 12.51 70.01 -16.73
C VAL A 154 12.93 68.63 -16.20
N ARG A 155 13.84 68.58 -15.22
CA ARG A 155 14.24 67.33 -14.55
C ARG A 155 13.09 66.66 -13.82
N LEU A 156 12.29 67.43 -13.07
CA LEU A 156 11.10 66.92 -12.38
C LEU A 156 10.08 66.31 -13.35
N ARG A 157 9.87 66.93 -14.51
CA ARG A 157 8.98 66.41 -15.55
C ARG A 157 9.48 65.11 -16.15
N GLN A 158 10.79 65.03 -16.40
CA GLN A 158 11.42 63.80 -16.89
C GLN A 158 11.28 62.66 -15.86
N GLN A 159 11.55 62.93 -14.59
CA GLN A 159 11.36 61.96 -13.50
C GLN A 159 9.90 61.51 -13.37
N TYR A 160 8.94 62.42 -13.53
CA TYR A 160 7.51 62.06 -13.56
C TYR A 160 7.20 61.09 -14.71
N HIS A 161 7.68 61.34 -15.92
CA HIS A 161 7.45 60.46 -17.06
C HIS A 161 8.13 59.10 -16.91
N GLU A 162 9.34 59.07 -16.33
CA GLU A 162 10.02 57.82 -15.98
C GLU A 162 9.21 57.01 -14.95
N ALA A 163 8.73 57.66 -13.89
CA ALA A 163 7.89 57.04 -12.87
C ALA A 163 6.55 56.54 -13.42
N LEU A 164 5.91 57.30 -14.30
CA LEU A 164 4.68 56.90 -14.99
C LEU A 164 4.91 55.68 -15.89
N THR A 165 6.02 55.65 -16.62
CA THR A 165 6.39 54.52 -17.48
C THR A 165 6.63 53.26 -16.65
N ALA A 166 7.36 53.38 -15.53
CA ALA A 166 7.56 52.28 -14.60
C ALA A 166 6.24 51.77 -14.02
N HIS A 167 5.34 52.68 -13.64
CA HIS A 167 4.01 52.33 -13.16
C HIS A 167 3.22 51.52 -14.20
N CYS A 168 3.16 51.98 -15.45
CA CYS A 168 2.48 51.28 -16.54
C CYS A 168 3.10 49.90 -16.86
N GLN A 169 4.43 49.77 -16.79
CA GLN A 169 5.11 48.48 -16.96
C GLN A 169 4.73 47.48 -15.86
N VAL A 170 4.64 47.95 -14.62
CA VAL A 170 4.16 47.13 -13.50
C VAL A 170 2.71 46.71 -13.73
N SER A 171 1.84 47.58 -14.24
CA SER A 171 0.44 47.27 -14.56
C SER A 171 0.31 46.13 -15.58
N LEU A 172 1.11 46.15 -16.64
CA LEU A 172 1.08 45.12 -17.69
C LEU A 172 1.48 43.74 -17.14
N ASN A 173 2.42 43.69 -16.21
CA ASN A 173 2.86 42.45 -15.57
C ASN A 173 1.92 41.95 -14.47
N PHE A 174 1.08 42.81 -13.88
CA PHE A 174 0.21 42.46 -12.75
C PHE A 174 -1.27 42.27 -13.10
N ILE A 175 -1.79 42.96 -14.13
CA ILE A 175 -3.22 42.95 -14.50
C ILE A 175 -3.47 42.12 -15.77
N GLY A 176 -2.45 41.94 -16.62
CA GLY A 176 -2.57 41.27 -17.93
C GLY A 176 -2.02 39.86 -18.03
N GLY A 177 -1.61 39.23 -16.92
CA GLY A 177 -1.05 37.87 -16.86
C GLY A 177 -1.92 36.90 -16.09
#